data_AF-A0A9P6GXC8-F1
#
_entry.id   AF-A0A9P6GXC8-F1
#
_cell.length_a   1.000
_cell.length_b   1.000
_cell.length_c   1.000
_cell.angle_alpha   90.00
_cell.angle_beta   90.00
_cell.angle_gamma   90.00
#
_symmetry.space_group_name_H-M   'P 1'
#
loop_
_entity.id
_entity.type
_entity.pdbx_description
1 polymer ?
#
loop_
_entity_poly.entity_id
_entity_poly.type
_entity_poly.pdbx_seq_one_letter_code
_entity_poly.pdbx_strand_id
1 'polypeptide(L)'
;MSKDEAIENLNRGLLEVYEQIKPSKSTHSERKAVVKRIKRAIKKIYTTAEVCTFGSFKTHLYLSTSDIDLVVLFKNDNTEINTQVVLRNIKGILINQEIANRSSMMFIKGAKVPVLKFTDATFGYKFDISVNNTSGINAVGFIKEVVEEKPFVKVFFLVLKYFMVCRGLGDAASGGLNSYSQFLLMYNFLQLHPLMQCRAIDPIENIGVLFIEFFQYYGFDFQYHNVTVCVKNVQYKRNWVGRCCIVDPTDSDTNTGSNCRNIRSITKVLQYAYRTMVYSIKNYKEGVNLVDRWFKVGSSR
;
A
#
# COMPACT_ATOMS: atom_id res chain seq x y z
N MET A 1 6.24 30.43 19.54
CA MET A 1 6.92 30.88 18.29
C MET A 1 7.73 29.76 17.65
N SER A 2 8.88 29.29 18.18
CA SER A 2 9.67 28.28 17.43
C SER A 2 9.02 26.89 17.28
N LYS A 3 8.15 26.47 18.21
CA LYS A 3 7.48 25.15 18.14
C LYS A 3 6.30 25.13 17.17
N ASP A 4 5.44 26.15 17.22
CA ASP A 4 4.26 26.23 16.35
C ASP A 4 4.70 26.34 14.88
N GLU A 5 5.73 27.13 14.62
CA GLU A 5 6.36 27.24 13.30
C GLU A 5 6.99 25.92 12.85
N ALA A 6 7.64 25.17 13.77
CA ALA A 6 8.18 23.84 13.46
C ALA A 6 7.09 22.84 13.07
N ILE A 7 5.95 22.85 13.77
CA ILE A 7 4.81 22.00 13.44
C ILE A 7 4.21 22.39 12.09
N GLU A 8 4.07 23.68 11.82
CA GLU A 8 3.56 24.16 10.53
C GLU A 8 4.50 23.80 9.37
N ASN A 9 5.81 23.93 9.58
CA ASN A 9 6.83 23.46 8.62
C ASN A 9 6.68 21.96 8.33
N LEU A 10 6.48 21.14 9.36
CA LEU A 10 6.28 19.71 9.22
C LEU A 10 4.97 19.39 8.48
N ASN A 11 3.87 20.07 8.81
CA ASN A 11 2.59 19.91 8.15
C ASN A 11 2.73 20.16 6.64
N ARG A 12 3.26 21.33 6.29
CA ARG A 12 3.50 21.72 4.89
C ARG A 12 4.41 20.73 4.17
N GLY A 13 5.53 20.35 4.77
CA GLY A 13 6.48 19.43 4.13
C GLY A 13 5.89 18.03 3.88
N LEU A 14 5.01 17.53 4.75
CA LEU A 14 4.36 16.23 4.54
C LEU A 14 3.31 16.29 3.43
N LEU A 15 2.63 17.42 3.30
CA LEU A 15 1.73 17.68 2.17
C LEU A 15 2.52 17.83 0.87
N GLU A 16 3.68 18.48 0.87
CA GLU A 16 4.59 18.54 -0.29
C GLU A 16 5.05 17.14 -0.70
N VAL A 17 5.43 16.28 0.25
CA VAL A 17 5.74 14.86 -0.04
C VAL A 17 4.55 14.16 -0.66
N TYR A 18 3.34 14.33 -0.10
CA TYR A 18 2.13 13.76 -0.68
C TYR A 18 1.91 14.20 -2.14
N GLU A 19 2.05 15.50 -2.43
CA GLU A 19 1.90 16.06 -3.76
C GLU A 19 2.92 15.48 -4.76
N GLN A 20 4.14 15.20 -4.32
CA GLN A 20 5.19 14.59 -5.14
C GLN A 20 4.94 13.11 -5.43
N ILE A 21 4.41 12.35 -4.47
CA ILE A 21 4.29 10.89 -4.57
C ILE A 21 2.93 10.42 -5.10
N LYS A 22 1.89 11.26 -5.05
CA LYS A 22 0.55 10.85 -5.48
C LYS A 22 0.52 10.56 -6.99
N PRO A 23 -0.34 9.63 -7.46
CA PRO A 23 -0.47 9.35 -8.88
C PRO A 23 -0.83 10.59 -9.71
N SER A 24 0.00 10.91 -10.70
CA SER A 24 -0.31 11.95 -11.68
C SER A 24 -1.36 11.48 -12.69
N LYS A 25 -2.10 12.41 -13.29
CA LYS A 25 -3.06 12.10 -14.36
C LYS A 25 -2.38 11.46 -15.57
N SER A 26 -1.17 11.90 -15.93
CA SER A 26 -0.41 11.35 -17.07
C SER A 26 -0.01 9.91 -16.82
N THR A 27 0.72 9.66 -15.72
CA THR A 27 1.17 8.32 -15.32
C THR A 27 0.00 7.36 -15.19
N HIS A 28 -1.13 7.81 -14.61
CA HIS A 28 -2.32 6.96 -14.52
C HIS A 28 -2.91 6.61 -15.90
N SER A 29 -2.87 7.55 -16.85
CA SER A 29 -3.39 7.36 -18.21
C SER A 29 -2.51 6.39 -19.01
N GLU A 30 -1.19 6.50 -18.89
CA GLU A 30 -0.22 5.58 -19.49
C GLU A 30 -0.39 4.16 -18.95
N ARG A 31 -0.48 4.00 -17.62
CA ARG A 31 -0.76 2.71 -16.98
C ARG A 31 -2.09 2.11 -17.46
N LYS A 32 -3.15 2.92 -17.60
CA LYS A 32 -4.43 2.51 -18.20
C LYS A 32 -4.29 2.02 -19.63
N ALA A 33 -3.47 2.70 -20.44
CA ALA A 33 -3.24 2.31 -21.83
C ALA A 33 -2.56 0.92 -21.93
N VAL A 34 -1.55 0.66 -21.09
CA VAL A 34 -0.90 -0.65 -21.03
C VAL A 34 -1.86 -1.73 -20.54
N VAL A 35 -2.62 -1.46 -19.48
CA VAL A 35 -3.69 -2.37 -19.01
C VAL A 35 -4.65 -2.70 -20.15
N LYS A 36 -5.07 -1.73 -20.95
CA LYS A 36 -5.97 -1.94 -22.09
C LYS A 36 -5.34 -2.85 -23.15
N ARG A 37 -4.04 -2.69 -23.44
CA ARG A 37 -3.29 -3.58 -24.37
C ARG A 37 -3.21 -5.01 -23.84
N ILE A 38 -2.84 -5.19 -22.57
CA ILE A 38 -2.78 -6.51 -21.91
C ILE A 38 -4.16 -7.18 -21.95
N LYS A 39 -5.24 -6.47 -21.58
CA LYS A 39 -6.60 -7.01 -21.61
C LYS A 39 -6.99 -7.49 -23.01
N ARG A 40 -6.71 -6.71 -24.05
CA ARG A 40 -6.98 -7.09 -25.45
C ARG A 40 -6.17 -8.32 -25.86
N ALA A 41 -4.90 -8.40 -25.48
CA ALA A 41 -4.04 -9.54 -25.79
C ALA A 41 -4.58 -10.84 -25.14
N ILE A 42 -4.89 -10.80 -23.84
CA ILE A 42 -5.43 -11.96 -23.12
C ILE A 42 -6.77 -12.42 -23.73
N LYS A 43 -7.66 -11.47 -24.06
CA LYS A 43 -8.96 -11.77 -24.68
C LYS A 43 -8.88 -12.41 -26.07
N LYS A 44 -7.74 -12.34 -26.76
CA LYS A 44 -7.54 -13.07 -28.04
C LYS A 44 -7.37 -14.58 -27.84
N ILE A 45 -6.85 -15.00 -26.69
CA ILE A 45 -6.69 -16.42 -26.36
C ILE A 45 -7.90 -16.91 -25.57
N TYR A 46 -8.37 -16.10 -24.63
CA TYR A 46 -9.43 -16.45 -23.68
C TYR A 46 -10.58 -15.45 -23.81
N THR A 47 -11.47 -15.70 -24.76
CA THR A 47 -12.58 -14.79 -25.12
C THR A 47 -13.60 -14.64 -23.99
N THR A 48 -13.83 -15.71 -23.23
CA THR A 48 -14.76 -15.76 -22.08
C THR A 48 -14.14 -15.23 -20.78
N ALA A 49 -12.81 -15.05 -20.74
CA ALA A 49 -12.15 -14.60 -19.53
C ALA A 49 -12.41 -13.11 -19.23
N GLU A 50 -12.63 -12.81 -17.97
CA GLU A 50 -12.68 -11.47 -17.44
C GLU A 50 -11.31 -11.07 -16.90
N VAL A 51 -10.76 -9.96 -17.40
CA VAL A 51 -9.46 -9.44 -16.93
C VAL A 51 -9.70 -8.17 -16.15
N CYS A 52 -9.41 -8.22 -14.85
CA CYS A 52 -9.68 -7.16 -13.89
C CYS A 52 -8.39 -6.64 -13.25
N THR A 53 -8.33 -5.34 -13.01
CA THR A 53 -7.27 -4.75 -12.17
C THR A 53 -7.76 -4.71 -10.73
N PHE A 54 -6.90 -5.02 -9.78
CA PHE A 54 -7.20 -4.91 -8.35
C PHE A 54 -6.07 -4.14 -7.63
N GLY A 55 -6.09 -4.17 -6.29
CA GLY A 55 -5.04 -3.57 -5.48
C GLY A 55 -4.90 -2.07 -5.64
N SER A 56 -3.66 -1.59 -5.49
CA SER A 56 -3.34 -0.17 -5.36
C SER A 56 -3.66 0.66 -6.61
N PHE A 57 -3.59 0.07 -7.80
CA PHE A 57 -3.94 0.74 -9.05
C PHE A 57 -5.44 1.06 -9.12
N LYS A 58 -6.30 0.12 -8.71
CA LYS A 58 -7.76 0.28 -8.77
C LYS A 58 -8.28 1.26 -7.71
N THR A 59 -7.59 1.37 -6.58
CA THR A 59 -7.92 2.33 -5.49
C THR A 59 -7.29 3.72 -5.68
N HIS A 60 -6.42 3.90 -6.68
CA HIS A 60 -5.59 5.10 -6.85
C HIS A 60 -4.64 5.39 -5.66
N LEU A 61 -4.29 4.37 -4.87
CA LEU A 61 -3.40 4.48 -3.72
C LEU A 61 -2.04 3.79 -3.98
N TYR A 62 -1.43 4.14 -5.09
CA TYR A 62 -0.15 3.59 -5.53
C TYR A 62 0.94 4.65 -5.60
N LEU A 63 2.19 4.23 -5.47
CA LEU A 63 3.37 5.06 -5.71
C LEU A 63 3.87 4.81 -7.15
N SER A 64 4.69 5.71 -7.69
CA SER A 64 5.28 5.55 -9.03
C SER A 64 5.99 4.21 -9.25
N THR A 65 6.57 3.64 -8.18
CA THR A 65 7.27 2.35 -8.16
C THR A 65 6.36 1.14 -7.94
N SER A 66 5.08 1.34 -7.64
CA SER A 66 4.14 0.25 -7.36
C SER A 66 3.77 -0.54 -8.62
N ASP A 67 3.71 -1.86 -8.46
CA ASP A 67 3.27 -2.80 -9.48
C ASP A 67 1.77 -2.63 -9.79
N ILE A 68 1.35 -3.08 -10.97
CA ILE A 68 -0.05 -3.10 -11.40
C ILE A 68 -0.55 -4.54 -11.38
N ASP A 69 -1.47 -4.81 -10.46
CA ASP A 69 -2.03 -6.14 -10.28
C ASP A 69 -3.22 -6.39 -11.21
N LEU A 70 -3.15 -7.48 -11.98
CA LEU A 70 -4.27 -8.02 -12.75
C LEU A 70 -4.63 -9.43 -12.32
N VAL A 71 -5.93 -9.71 -12.36
CA VAL A 71 -6.47 -11.05 -12.22
C VAL A 71 -7.22 -11.42 -13.49
N VAL A 72 -6.96 -12.63 -13.97
CA VAL A 72 -7.74 -13.28 -15.03
C VAL A 72 -8.72 -14.23 -14.37
N LEU A 73 -10.01 -13.97 -14.56
CA LEU A 73 -11.12 -14.71 -14.00
C LEU A 73 -11.82 -15.49 -15.10
N PHE A 74 -12.07 -16.76 -14.84
CA PHE A 74 -12.87 -17.61 -15.70
C PHE A 74 -14.16 -17.93 -14.96
N LYS A 75 -15.27 -17.32 -15.38
CA LYS A 75 -16.59 -17.55 -14.78
C LYS A 75 -17.21 -18.79 -15.44
N ASN A 76 -17.71 -19.72 -14.63
CA ASN A 76 -18.49 -20.89 -15.05
C ASN A 76 -17.75 -21.98 -15.85
N ASP A 77 -16.42 -22.04 -15.80
CA ASP A 77 -15.71 -23.21 -16.31
C ASP A 77 -15.75 -24.32 -15.25
N ASN A 78 -16.63 -25.32 -15.46
CA ASN A 78 -16.63 -26.59 -14.71
C ASN A 78 -15.37 -27.44 -14.97
N THR A 79 -14.44 -26.93 -15.77
CA THR A 79 -13.16 -27.56 -16.07
C THR A 79 -12.08 -27.02 -15.13
N GLU A 80 -11.25 -27.93 -14.61
CA GLU A 80 -10.13 -27.58 -13.75
C GLU A 80 -9.11 -26.73 -14.53
N ILE A 81 -9.05 -25.43 -14.22
CA ILE A 81 -8.16 -24.50 -14.93
C ILE A 81 -6.73 -24.68 -14.45
N ASN A 82 -5.88 -25.17 -15.35
CA ASN A 82 -4.44 -25.21 -15.09
C ASN A 82 -3.84 -23.80 -15.16
N THR A 83 -3.73 -23.18 -13.98
CA THR A 83 -3.17 -21.82 -13.80
C THR A 83 -1.81 -21.65 -14.48
N GLN A 84 -0.92 -22.66 -14.43
CA GLN A 84 0.41 -22.53 -15.03
C GLN A 84 0.34 -22.49 -16.56
N VAL A 85 -0.53 -23.30 -17.17
CA VAL A 85 -0.75 -23.29 -18.63
C VAL A 85 -1.30 -21.94 -19.05
N VAL A 86 -2.30 -21.41 -18.34
CA VAL A 86 -2.87 -20.08 -18.61
C VAL A 86 -1.78 -19.01 -18.55
N LEU A 87 -0.99 -18.97 -17.48
CA LEU A 87 0.07 -17.95 -17.35
C LEU A 87 1.17 -18.12 -18.42
N ARG A 88 1.50 -19.34 -18.86
CA ARG A 88 2.44 -19.57 -19.98
C ARG A 88 1.87 -19.06 -21.31
N ASN A 89 0.59 -19.28 -21.58
CA ASN A 89 -0.06 -18.78 -22.79
C ASN A 89 -0.12 -17.25 -22.80
N ILE A 90 -0.46 -16.65 -21.65
CA ILE A 90 -0.41 -15.19 -21.45
C ILE A 90 1.01 -14.66 -21.69
N LYS A 91 2.03 -15.32 -21.12
CA LYS A 91 3.44 -14.98 -21.36
C LYS A 91 3.75 -14.94 -22.85
N GLY A 92 3.36 -15.98 -23.60
CA GLY A 92 3.60 -16.09 -25.03
C GLY A 92 3.01 -14.92 -25.82
N ILE A 93 1.73 -14.59 -25.61
CA ILE A 93 1.09 -13.52 -26.38
C ILE A 93 1.57 -12.12 -26.01
N LEU A 94 1.95 -11.88 -24.75
CA LEU A 94 2.51 -10.60 -24.34
C LEU A 94 3.89 -10.36 -24.96
N ILE A 95 4.70 -11.40 -25.15
CA ILE A 95 5.96 -11.33 -25.90
C ILE A 95 5.68 -11.12 -27.38
N ASN A 96 4.80 -11.92 -27.99
CA ASN A 96 4.53 -11.88 -29.43
C ASN A 96 3.92 -10.54 -29.89
N GLN A 97 3.26 -9.81 -28.99
CA GLN A 97 2.70 -8.47 -29.27
C GLN A 97 3.56 -7.32 -28.74
N GLU A 98 4.80 -7.61 -28.30
CA GLU A 98 5.75 -6.60 -27.79
C GLU A 98 5.14 -5.71 -26.69
N ILE A 99 4.27 -6.30 -25.86
CA ILE A 99 3.65 -5.60 -24.73
C ILE A 99 4.60 -5.60 -23.54
N ALA A 100 5.41 -6.65 -23.41
CA ALA A 100 6.25 -6.88 -22.24
C ALA A 100 7.69 -7.17 -22.64
N ASN A 101 8.62 -6.67 -21.83
CA ASN A 101 10.04 -6.95 -22.02
C ASN A 101 10.32 -8.42 -21.69
N ARG A 102 10.77 -9.20 -22.67
CA ARG A 102 11.04 -10.65 -22.53
C ARG A 102 11.99 -10.95 -21.37
N SER A 103 13.03 -10.15 -21.14
CA SER A 103 14.03 -10.40 -20.08
C SER A 103 13.48 -10.16 -18.68
N SER A 104 12.41 -9.37 -18.54
CA SER A 104 11.76 -9.06 -17.25
C SER A 104 10.79 -10.14 -16.77
N MET A 105 10.42 -11.09 -17.62
CA MET A 105 9.35 -12.04 -17.34
C MET A 105 9.77 -13.15 -16.38
N MET A 106 9.11 -13.23 -15.23
CA MET A 106 9.37 -14.23 -14.21
C MET A 106 8.08 -14.88 -13.70
N PHE A 107 8.15 -16.19 -13.43
CA PHE A 107 7.13 -16.89 -12.67
C PHE A 107 7.59 -16.97 -11.22
N ILE A 108 6.77 -16.46 -10.30
CA ILE A 108 7.05 -16.64 -8.87
C ILE A 108 6.63 -18.05 -8.48
N LYS A 109 7.63 -18.94 -8.40
CA LYS A 109 7.46 -20.33 -7.94
C LYS A 109 7.45 -20.35 -6.40
N GLY A 110 6.59 -21.17 -5.80
CA GLY A 110 6.54 -21.39 -4.34
C GLY A 110 5.57 -20.50 -3.56
N ALA A 111 4.93 -19.51 -4.19
CA ALA A 111 3.77 -18.83 -3.60
C ALA A 111 2.53 -19.73 -3.67
N LYS A 112 1.63 -19.62 -2.68
CA LYS A 112 0.35 -20.36 -2.63
C LYS A 112 -0.49 -20.18 -3.91
N VAL A 113 -0.29 -19.07 -4.62
CA VAL A 113 -0.89 -18.75 -5.92
C VAL A 113 0.24 -18.39 -6.90
N PRO A 114 0.38 -19.09 -8.05
CA PRO A 114 1.33 -18.70 -9.08
C PRO A 114 1.04 -17.32 -9.65
N VAL A 115 2.09 -16.50 -9.82
CA VAL A 115 2.00 -15.15 -10.40
C VAL A 115 3.02 -15.00 -11.52
N LEU A 116 2.61 -14.39 -12.63
CA LEU A 116 3.49 -13.92 -13.69
C LEU A 116 3.83 -12.46 -13.45
N LYS A 117 5.10 -12.15 -13.17
CA LYS A 117 5.59 -10.77 -13.09
C LYS A 117 6.34 -10.38 -14.35
N PHE A 118 6.20 -9.13 -14.77
CA PHE A 118 6.96 -8.57 -15.90
C PHE A 118 6.96 -7.03 -15.86
N THR A 119 7.76 -6.45 -16.75
CA THR A 119 7.81 -5.02 -17.02
C THR A 119 7.32 -4.77 -18.44
N ASP A 120 6.43 -3.79 -18.63
CA ASP A 120 5.94 -3.44 -19.96
C ASP A 120 7.05 -2.79 -20.80
N ALA A 121 7.02 -3.05 -22.11
CA ALA A 121 8.07 -2.62 -23.03
C ALA A 121 7.99 -1.13 -23.41
N THR A 122 6.90 -0.43 -23.09
CA THR A 122 6.64 0.93 -23.57
C THR A 122 7.00 1.99 -22.53
N PHE A 123 6.57 1.80 -21.28
CA PHE A 123 6.76 2.79 -20.21
C PHE A 123 7.57 2.23 -19.03
N GLY A 124 7.87 0.93 -19.00
CA GLY A 124 8.64 0.33 -17.93
C GLY A 124 7.86 0.10 -16.63
N TYR A 125 6.53 0.10 -16.66
CA TYR A 125 5.70 -0.25 -15.51
C TYR A 125 5.75 -1.75 -15.23
N LYS A 126 5.75 -2.09 -13.93
CA LYS A 126 5.73 -3.47 -13.44
C LYS A 126 4.30 -3.98 -13.32
N PHE A 127 4.11 -5.24 -13.68
CA PHE A 127 2.82 -5.91 -13.71
C PHE A 127 2.91 -7.28 -13.05
N ASP A 128 1.88 -7.60 -12.28
CA ASP A 128 1.67 -8.92 -11.67
C ASP A 128 0.34 -9.49 -12.19
N ILE A 129 0.37 -10.67 -12.82
CA ILE A 129 -0.83 -11.37 -13.31
C ILE A 129 -1.02 -12.66 -12.53
N SER A 130 -2.22 -12.79 -11.94
CA SER A 130 -2.70 -13.99 -11.28
C SER A 130 -3.96 -14.54 -11.97
N VAL A 131 -4.31 -15.79 -11.70
CA VAL A 131 -5.51 -16.45 -12.23
C VAL A 131 -6.42 -16.84 -11.07
N ASN A 132 -7.71 -16.51 -11.17
CA ASN A 132 -8.75 -16.83 -10.19
C ASN A 132 -8.44 -16.42 -8.74
N ASN A 133 -7.51 -15.48 -8.52
CA ASN A 133 -7.20 -14.95 -7.21
C ASN A 133 -8.08 -13.74 -6.88
N THR A 134 -9.15 -13.97 -6.13
CA THR A 134 -10.14 -12.94 -5.79
C THR A 134 -9.88 -12.23 -4.45
N SER A 135 -8.89 -12.67 -3.67
CA SER A 135 -8.66 -12.16 -2.31
C SER A 135 -8.39 -10.64 -2.27
N GLY A 136 -7.81 -10.09 -3.34
CA GLY A 136 -7.54 -8.65 -3.45
C GLY A 136 -8.73 -7.81 -3.95
N ILE A 137 -9.84 -8.42 -4.39
CA ILE A 137 -10.98 -7.70 -4.98
C ILE A 137 -11.84 -7.06 -3.88
N ASN A 138 -12.13 -7.80 -2.80
CA ASN A 138 -12.98 -7.30 -1.72
C ASN A 138 -12.32 -6.13 -0.98
N ALA A 139 -11.01 -6.22 -0.71
CA ALA A 139 -10.23 -5.16 -0.10
C ALA A 139 -10.32 -3.83 -0.88
N VAL A 140 -10.39 -3.87 -2.22
CA VAL A 140 -10.54 -2.67 -3.05
C VAL A 140 -11.86 -1.95 -2.79
N GLY A 141 -12.96 -2.70 -2.63
CA GLY A 141 -14.28 -2.14 -2.34
C GLY A 141 -14.27 -1.37 -1.02
N PHE A 142 -13.78 -2.01 0.04
CA PHE A 142 -13.65 -1.39 1.35
C PHE A 142 -12.76 -0.14 1.34
N ILE A 143 -11.58 -0.21 0.71
CA ILE A 143 -10.67 0.94 0.64
C ILE A 143 -11.34 2.14 -0.06
N LYS A 144 -12.08 1.87 -1.15
CA LYS A 144 -12.79 2.93 -1.88
C LYS A 144 -13.86 3.58 -1.04
N GLU A 145 -14.69 2.79 -0.37
CA GLU A 145 -15.72 3.28 0.54
C GLU A 145 -15.11 4.19 1.62
N VAL A 146 -14.03 3.75 2.28
CA VAL A 146 -13.33 4.55 3.29
C VAL A 146 -12.77 5.84 2.70
N VAL A 147 -12.16 5.82 1.52
CA VAL A 147 -11.56 7.02 0.90
C VAL A 147 -12.63 7.97 0.35
N GLU A 148 -13.77 7.45 -0.10
CA GLU A 148 -14.93 8.25 -0.51
C GLU A 148 -15.56 8.95 0.70
N GLU A 149 -15.74 8.25 1.82
CA GLU A 149 -16.27 8.81 3.06
C GLU A 149 -15.26 9.77 3.75
N LYS A 150 -13.98 9.39 3.76
CA LYS A 150 -12.90 10.11 4.48
C LYS A 150 -11.70 10.35 3.55
N PRO A 151 -11.78 11.34 2.65
CA PRO A 151 -10.75 11.58 1.63
C PRO A 151 -9.35 11.85 2.19
N PHE A 152 -9.24 12.40 3.42
CA PHE A 152 -7.95 12.67 4.06
C PHE A 152 -7.13 11.40 4.33
N VAL A 153 -7.78 10.24 4.54
CA VAL A 153 -7.10 8.95 4.82
C VAL A 153 -6.11 8.59 3.70
N LYS A 154 -6.41 8.95 2.45
CA LYS A 154 -5.52 8.70 1.31
C LYS A 154 -4.17 9.42 1.44
N VAL A 155 -4.16 10.61 2.06
CA VAL A 155 -2.96 11.44 2.24
C VAL A 155 -2.03 10.75 3.23
N PHE A 156 -2.56 10.45 4.42
CA PHE A 156 -1.85 9.71 5.46
C PHE A 156 -1.35 8.35 4.98
N PHE A 157 -2.20 7.60 4.26
CA PHE A 157 -1.81 6.30 3.76
C PHE A 157 -0.66 6.39 2.75
N LEU A 158 -0.71 7.30 1.78
CA LEU A 158 0.34 7.40 0.77
C LEU A 158 1.68 7.84 1.37
N VAL A 159 1.66 8.78 2.32
CA VAL A 159 2.87 9.21 3.04
C VAL A 159 3.45 8.05 3.87
N LEU A 160 2.61 7.30 4.60
CA LEU A 160 3.07 6.10 5.33
C LEU A 160 3.61 5.04 4.37
N LYS A 161 2.92 4.79 3.26
CA LYS A 161 3.33 3.79 2.26
C LYS A 161 4.70 4.15 1.69
N TYR A 162 4.92 5.42 1.35
CA TYR A 162 6.21 5.90 0.88
C TYR A 162 7.29 5.74 1.97
N PHE A 163 6.99 6.11 3.22
CA PHE A 163 7.88 5.93 4.37
C PHE A 163 8.37 4.48 4.52
N MET A 164 7.45 3.52 4.39
CA MET A 164 7.71 2.09 4.51
C MET A 164 8.52 1.55 3.31
N VAL A 165 8.19 1.98 2.09
CA VAL A 165 8.89 1.58 0.86
C VAL A 165 10.33 2.07 0.85
N CYS A 166 10.59 3.32 1.23
CA CYS A 166 11.96 3.88 1.32
C CYS A 166 12.88 3.11 2.29
N ARG A 167 12.31 2.28 3.17
CA ARG A 167 13.04 1.52 4.18
C ARG A 167 13.04 0.01 3.90
N GLY A 168 12.49 -0.42 2.77
CA GLY A 168 12.37 -1.83 2.43
C GLY A 168 11.42 -2.61 3.35
N LEU A 169 10.48 -1.92 4.00
CA LEU A 169 9.52 -2.53 4.95
C LEU A 169 8.09 -2.63 4.40
N GLY A 170 7.89 -2.19 3.15
CA GLY A 170 6.58 -2.11 2.52
C GLY A 170 6.10 -3.38 1.78
N ASP A 171 6.91 -4.44 1.76
CA ASP A 171 6.63 -5.67 1.02
C ASP A 171 6.63 -6.90 1.94
N ALA A 172 5.52 -7.65 1.93
CA ALA A 172 5.38 -8.88 2.69
C ALA A 172 6.31 -10.01 2.22
N ALA A 173 6.74 -10.02 0.95
CA ALA A 173 7.71 -11.01 0.46
C ALA A 173 9.04 -10.90 1.21
N SER A 174 9.48 -9.68 1.50
CA SER A 174 10.65 -9.37 2.33
C SER A 174 10.41 -9.49 3.85
N GLY A 175 9.21 -9.92 4.26
CA GLY A 175 8.80 -10.00 5.66
C GLY A 175 8.32 -8.68 6.27
N GLY A 176 8.20 -7.62 5.46
CA GLY A 176 7.60 -6.34 5.85
C GLY A 176 6.08 -6.40 5.94
N LEU A 177 5.45 -5.23 6.10
CA LEU A 177 4.00 -5.12 6.16
C LEU A 177 3.44 -4.86 4.77
N ASN A 178 2.45 -5.64 4.31
CA ASN A 178 1.84 -5.39 3.00
C ASN A 178 1.05 -4.06 2.99
N SER A 179 0.81 -3.52 1.79
CA SER A 179 0.11 -2.24 1.62
C SER A 179 -1.30 -2.21 2.23
N TYR A 180 -2.04 -3.32 2.23
CA TYR A 180 -3.39 -3.33 2.80
C TYR A 180 -3.36 -3.27 4.33
N SER A 181 -2.47 -4.04 4.96
CA SER A 181 -2.24 -3.97 6.40
C SER A 181 -1.73 -2.58 6.84
N GLN A 182 -0.88 -1.93 6.04
CA GLN A 182 -0.48 -0.54 6.30
C GLN A 182 -1.69 0.41 6.26
N PHE A 183 -2.59 0.27 5.28
CA PHE A 183 -3.82 1.05 5.18
C PHE A 183 -4.70 0.85 6.42
N LEU A 184 -4.90 -0.40 6.84
CA LEU A 184 -5.71 -0.74 8.01
C LEU A 184 -5.13 -0.20 9.31
N LEU A 185 -3.80 -0.22 9.51
CA LEU A 185 -3.17 0.41 10.68
C LEU A 185 -3.37 1.92 10.69
N MET A 186 -3.12 2.59 9.56
CA MET A 186 -3.32 4.04 9.49
C MET A 186 -4.79 4.40 9.72
N TYR A 187 -5.71 3.68 9.10
CA TYR A 187 -7.14 3.92 9.29
C TYR A 187 -7.57 3.67 10.74
N ASN A 188 -7.10 2.59 11.37
CA ASN A 188 -7.40 2.29 12.77
C ASN A 188 -6.92 3.40 13.71
N PHE A 189 -5.69 3.91 13.52
CA PHE A 189 -5.18 5.03 14.31
C PHE A 189 -6.05 6.28 14.17
N LEU A 190 -6.39 6.67 12.93
CA LEU A 190 -7.23 7.83 12.68
C LEU A 190 -8.64 7.69 13.26
N GLN A 191 -9.20 6.47 13.29
CA GLN A 191 -10.50 6.18 13.92
C GLN A 191 -10.45 6.25 15.46
N LEU A 192 -9.33 5.88 16.06
CA LEU A 192 -9.15 5.83 17.52
C LEU A 192 -8.65 7.14 18.11
N HIS A 193 -8.12 8.04 17.29
CA HIS A 193 -7.53 9.28 17.78
C HIS A 193 -8.60 10.17 18.46
N PRO A 194 -8.45 10.52 19.76
CA PRO A 194 -9.52 11.19 20.51
C PRO A 194 -9.99 12.52 19.89
N LEU A 195 -9.04 13.33 19.41
CA LEU A 195 -9.39 14.62 18.78
C LEU A 195 -10.10 14.44 17.43
N MET A 196 -9.88 13.31 16.75
CA MET A 196 -10.58 12.97 15.52
C MET A 196 -12.01 12.51 15.82
N GLN A 197 -12.21 11.71 16.87
CA GLN A 197 -13.54 11.26 17.30
C GLN A 197 -14.43 12.41 17.72
N CYS A 198 -13.88 13.38 18.46
CA CYS A 198 -14.59 14.58 18.88
C CYS A 198 -14.67 15.66 17.78
N ARG A 199 -14.10 15.43 16.59
CA ARG A 199 -14.01 16.41 15.50
C ARG A 199 -13.42 17.76 15.93
N ALA A 200 -12.44 17.70 16.83
CA ALA A 200 -11.82 18.88 17.45
C ALA A 200 -10.67 19.47 16.60
N ILE A 201 -10.18 18.72 15.61
CA ILE A 201 -9.07 19.12 14.73
C ILE A 201 -9.40 18.79 13.28
N ASP A 202 -8.88 19.59 12.34
CA ASP A 202 -8.80 19.18 10.94
C ASP A 202 -7.61 18.22 10.74
N PRO A 203 -7.81 17.05 10.11
CA PRO A 203 -6.74 16.05 9.99
C PRO A 203 -5.59 16.51 9.09
N ILE A 204 -5.89 17.26 8.02
CA ILE A 204 -4.89 17.71 7.04
C ILE A 204 -4.05 18.83 7.64
N GLU A 205 -4.67 19.78 8.34
CA GLU A 205 -3.97 20.85 9.06
C GLU A 205 -3.10 20.33 10.22
N ASN A 206 -3.37 19.11 10.72
CA ASN A 206 -2.65 18.51 11.85
C ASN A 206 -1.85 17.25 11.45
N ILE A 207 -1.57 17.07 10.15
CA ILE A 207 -0.91 15.88 9.61
C ILE A 207 0.42 15.56 10.30
N GLY A 208 1.23 16.57 10.63
CA GLY A 208 2.52 16.43 11.30
C GLY A 208 2.39 15.84 12.69
N VAL A 209 1.54 16.41 13.53
CA VAL A 209 1.30 15.93 14.90
C VAL A 209 0.70 14.52 14.88
N LEU A 210 -0.30 14.29 14.03
CA LEU A 210 -0.94 12.98 13.88
C LEU A 210 0.06 11.90 13.43
N PHE A 211 1.02 12.25 12.58
CA PHE A 211 2.10 11.31 12.23
C PHE A 211 3.04 11.05 13.41
N ILE A 212 3.44 12.06 14.18
CA ILE A 212 4.27 11.87 15.39
C ILE A 212 3.58 10.88 16.34
N GLU A 213 2.29 11.11 16.60
CA GLU A 213 1.48 10.27 17.48
C GLU A 213 1.27 8.87 16.92
N PHE A 214 1.12 8.71 15.59
CA PHE A 214 1.08 7.41 14.93
C PHE A 214 2.36 6.61 15.21
N PHE A 215 3.55 7.23 15.07
CA PHE A 215 4.82 6.54 15.35
C PHE A 215 5.04 6.31 16.84
N GLN A 216 4.57 7.21 17.70
CA GLN A 216 4.60 6.98 19.13
C GLN A 216 3.77 5.74 19.47
N TYR A 217 2.50 5.74 19.06
CA TYR A 217 1.56 4.69 19.40
C TYR A 217 2.01 3.34 18.86
N TYR A 218 2.24 3.22 17.55
CA TYR A 218 2.64 1.94 16.95
C TYR A 218 4.13 1.61 17.15
N GLY A 219 4.95 2.56 17.60
CA GLY A 219 6.36 2.32 17.94
C GLY A 219 6.58 1.89 19.39
N PHE A 220 5.84 2.44 20.34
CA PHE A 220 6.07 2.24 21.78
C PHE A 220 4.90 1.60 22.51
N ASP A 221 3.67 2.03 22.22
CA ASP A 221 2.51 1.73 23.07
C ASP A 221 1.75 0.48 22.61
N PHE A 222 1.65 0.25 21.29
CA PHE A 222 0.85 -0.82 20.72
C PHE A 222 1.50 -2.19 20.91
N GLN A 223 0.81 -3.08 21.64
CA GLN A 223 1.30 -4.42 21.93
C GLN A 223 0.92 -5.40 20.81
N TYR A 224 1.73 -5.48 19.75
CA TYR A 224 1.48 -6.34 18.58
C TYR A 224 1.26 -7.84 18.88
N HIS A 225 1.75 -8.35 20.02
CA HIS A 225 1.58 -9.74 20.42
C HIS A 225 0.27 -9.98 21.18
N ASN A 226 -0.33 -8.93 21.75
CA ASN A 226 -1.46 -9.03 22.67
C ASN A 226 -2.74 -8.40 22.13
N VAL A 227 -2.64 -7.56 21.10
CA VAL A 227 -3.76 -6.79 20.55
C VAL A 227 -3.96 -7.08 19.08
N THR A 228 -5.23 -7.27 18.70
CA THR A 228 -5.69 -7.43 17.32
C THR A 228 -6.25 -6.11 16.80
N VAL A 229 -5.84 -5.70 15.61
CA VAL A 229 -6.38 -4.51 14.93
C VAL A 229 -7.68 -4.86 14.21
N CYS A 230 -8.73 -4.09 14.47
CA CYS A 230 -10.05 -4.20 13.83
C CYS A 230 -10.59 -2.80 13.49
N VAL A 231 -11.05 -2.60 12.25
CA VAL A 231 -11.50 -1.28 11.75
C VAL A 231 -13.02 -1.13 11.62
N LYS A 232 -13.77 -2.24 11.54
CA LYS A 232 -15.26 -2.20 11.52
C LYS A 232 -15.86 -2.07 12.92
N ASN A 233 -15.33 -2.84 13.87
CA ASN A 233 -15.74 -2.79 15.28
C ASN A 233 -14.52 -2.40 16.09
N VAL A 234 -14.26 -1.09 16.15
CA VAL A 234 -13.09 -0.48 16.77
C VAL A 234 -13.16 -0.72 18.29
N GLN A 235 -12.62 -1.85 18.72
CA GLN A 235 -12.58 -2.30 20.11
C GLN A 235 -11.24 -2.98 20.37
N TYR A 236 -10.78 -2.90 21.62
CA TYR A 236 -9.65 -3.70 22.05
C TYR A 236 -10.02 -5.19 21.97
N LYS A 237 -9.32 -5.94 21.12
CA LYS A 237 -9.46 -7.39 21.03
C LYS A 237 -8.15 -8.06 21.38
N ARG A 238 -8.22 -9.02 22.30
CA ARG A 238 -7.07 -9.85 22.66
C ARG A 238 -6.59 -10.62 21.42
N ASN A 239 -5.28 -10.67 21.25
CA ASN A 239 -4.61 -11.42 20.21
C ASN A 239 -4.22 -12.80 20.75
N TRP A 240 -4.82 -13.84 20.17
CA TRP A 240 -4.52 -15.24 20.50
C TRP A 240 -3.45 -15.85 19.59
N VAL A 241 -3.05 -15.14 18.54
CA VAL A 241 -2.07 -15.62 17.54
C VAL A 241 -0.63 -15.36 18.01
N GLY A 242 -0.42 -14.42 18.94
CA GLY A 242 0.91 -14.10 19.49
C GLY A 242 1.86 -13.40 18.49
N ARG A 243 1.33 -12.82 17.41
CA ARG A 243 2.07 -12.06 16.39
C ARG A 243 1.18 -11.00 15.77
N CYS A 244 1.73 -10.12 14.92
CA CYS A 244 0.95 -9.06 14.26
C CYS A 244 -0.37 -9.59 13.68
N CYS A 245 -1.48 -9.08 14.21
CA CYS A 245 -2.83 -9.52 13.88
C CYS A 245 -3.67 -8.32 13.46
N ILE A 246 -4.04 -8.26 12.18
CA ILE A 246 -4.84 -7.21 11.58
C ILE A 246 -5.95 -7.90 10.80
N VAL A 247 -7.17 -7.83 11.32
CA VAL A 247 -8.34 -8.52 10.76
C VAL A 247 -8.76 -7.83 9.46
N ASP A 248 -8.99 -8.62 8.42
CA ASP A 248 -9.58 -8.12 7.19
C ASP A 248 -11.05 -7.73 7.45
N PRO A 249 -11.45 -6.46 7.23
CA PRO A 249 -12.83 -6.04 7.43
C PRO A 249 -13.81 -6.70 6.44
N THR A 250 -13.33 -7.28 5.34
CA THR A 250 -14.14 -7.98 4.34
C THR A 250 -14.19 -9.50 4.56
N ASP A 251 -13.33 -10.03 5.43
CA ASP A 251 -13.26 -11.43 5.82
C ASP A 251 -12.67 -11.57 7.24
N SER A 252 -13.53 -11.75 8.23
CA SER A 252 -13.11 -11.75 9.65
C SER A 252 -12.14 -12.88 10.02
N ASP A 253 -12.06 -13.94 9.23
CA ASP A 253 -11.17 -15.08 9.48
C ASP A 253 -9.76 -14.83 8.91
N THR A 254 -9.60 -13.80 8.08
CA THR A 254 -8.33 -13.46 7.46
C THR A 254 -7.52 -12.46 8.30
N ASN A 255 -6.33 -12.89 8.73
CA ASN A 255 -5.31 -11.99 9.27
C ASN A 255 -4.41 -11.46 8.14
N THR A 256 -4.63 -10.21 7.74
CA THR A 256 -3.84 -9.52 6.70
C THR A 256 -2.38 -9.32 7.12
N GLY A 257 -2.11 -9.20 8.42
CA GLY A 257 -0.78 -9.04 9.00
C GLY A 257 0.03 -10.34 9.11
N SER A 258 -0.56 -11.49 8.76
CA SER A 258 0.04 -12.82 8.95
C SER A 258 1.38 -13.03 8.24
N ASN A 259 1.64 -12.33 7.13
CA ASN A 259 2.90 -12.44 6.39
C ASN A 259 4.00 -11.49 6.91
N CYS A 260 3.68 -10.61 7.86
CA CYS A 260 4.65 -9.71 8.48
C CYS A 260 5.53 -10.49 9.48
N ARG A 261 6.76 -10.80 9.07
CA ARG A 261 7.74 -11.54 9.87
C ARG A 261 8.68 -10.60 10.64
N ASN A 262 8.84 -9.36 10.16
CA ASN A 262 9.79 -8.39 10.68
C ASN A 262 9.11 -7.27 11.49
N ILE A 263 8.03 -7.58 12.21
CA ILE A 263 7.29 -6.57 12.99
C ILE A 263 8.20 -5.83 13.99
N ARG A 264 9.17 -6.54 14.59
CA ARG A 264 10.16 -5.92 15.50
C ARG A 264 11.01 -4.85 14.80
N SER A 265 11.43 -5.11 13.55
CA SER A 265 12.21 -4.14 12.76
C SER A 265 11.35 -2.94 12.38
N ILE A 266 10.08 -3.18 12.03
CA ILE A 266 9.10 -2.11 11.79
C ILE A 266 8.96 -1.25 13.04
N THR A 267 8.69 -1.85 14.20
CA THR A 267 8.56 -1.14 15.48
C THR A 267 9.79 -0.27 15.76
N LYS A 268 11.02 -0.81 15.61
CA LYS A 268 12.26 -0.02 15.79
C LYS A 268 12.35 1.17 14.84
N VAL A 269 11.93 1.01 13.60
CA VAL A 269 11.90 2.10 12.60
C VAL A 269 10.88 3.17 12.98
N LEU A 270 9.68 2.78 13.46
CA LEU A 270 8.67 3.73 13.95
C LEU A 270 9.18 4.48 15.19
N GLN A 271 9.82 3.78 16.14
CA GLN A 271 10.45 4.39 17.32
C GLN A 271 11.52 5.41 16.93
N TYR A 272 12.38 5.07 15.96
CA TYR A 272 13.40 5.98 15.46
C TYR A 272 12.79 7.20 14.76
N ALA A 273 11.74 7.00 13.96
CA ALA A 273 10.99 8.08 13.33
C ALA A 273 10.43 9.06 14.36
N TYR A 274 9.72 8.56 15.37
CA TYR A 274 9.20 9.37 16.47
C TYR A 274 10.30 10.21 17.14
N ARG A 275 11.40 9.55 17.56
CA ARG A 275 12.52 10.23 18.23
C ARG A 275 13.13 11.32 17.35
N THR A 276 13.29 11.04 16.05
CA THR A 276 13.84 11.99 15.08
C THR A 276 12.93 13.19 14.89
N MET A 277 11.62 13.00 14.79
CA MET A 277 10.64 14.08 14.63
C MET A 277 10.62 14.98 15.87
N VAL A 278 10.48 14.38 17.07
CA VAL A 278 10.46 15.12 18.33
C VAL A 278 11.77 15.88 18.55
N TYR A 279 12.92 15.26 18.28
CA TYR A 279 14.21 15.93 18.37
C TYR A 279 14.30 17.11 17.40
N SER A 280 13.84 16.94 16.15
CA SER A 280 13.95 17.97 15.13
C SER A 280 13.01 19.15 15.38
N ILE A 281 11.82 18.91 15.94
CA ILE A 281 10.91 19.98 16.39
C ILE A 281 11.52 20.76 17.56
N LYS A 282 12.08 20.06 18.56
CA LYS A 282 12.71 20.71 19.71
C LYS A 282 13.91 21.59 19.33
N ASN A 283 14.62 21.23 18.27
CA ASN A 283 15.82 21.91 17.79
C ASN A 283 15.59 22.62 16.45
N TYR A 284 14.34 22.99 16.16
CA TYR A 284 13.99 23.64 14.89
C TYR A 284 14.69 24.99 14.77
N LYS A 285 15.15 25.28 13.55
CA LYS A 285 15.73 26.55 13.13
C LYS A 285 15.02 26.96 11.84
N GLU A 286 14.71 28.25 11.74
CA GLU A 286 14.08 28.82 10.56
C GLU A 286 14.89 28.48 9.29
N GLY A 287 14.18 28.20 8.18
CA GLY A 287 14.79 27.82 6.90
C GLY A 287 15.14 26.33 6.75
N VAL A 288 14.96 25.49 7.77
CA VAL A 288 15.14 24.03 7.66
C VAL A 288 13.83 23.36 7.26
N ASN A 289 13.85 22.47 6.26
CA ASN A 289 12.72 21.56 6.00
C ASN A 289 12.86 20.33 6.91
N LEU A 290 11.92 20.17 7.85
CA LEU A 290 11.95 19.07 8.81
C LEU A 290 11.74 17.70 8.15
N VAL A 291 11.06 17.67 7.01
CA VAL A 291 10.70 16.44 6.32
C VAL A 291 11.91 15.79 5.63
N ASP A 292 12.94 16.56 5.28
CA ASP A 292 14.19 16.05 4.70
C ASP A 292 14.98 15.14 5.64
N ARG A 293 14.79 15.31 6.95
CA ARG A 293 15.39 14.44 7.97
C ARG A 293 14.74 13.06 8.00
N TRP A 294 13.60 12.92 7.33
CA TRP A 294 12.69 11.81 7.50
C TRP A 294 12.42 11.06 6.20
N PHE A 295 12.32 11.80 5.11
CA PHE A 295 12.36 11.35 3.74
C PHE A 295 13.59 11.99 3.12
N LYS A 296 14.51 11.19 2.57
CA LYS A 296 15.56 11.76 1.71
C LYS A 296 14.91 12.19 0.39
N VAL A 297 14.26 13.35 0.39
CA VAL A 297 13.69 13.94 -0.83
C VAL A 297 14.84 14.63 -1.56
N GLY A 298 15.56 13.87 -2.38
CA GLY A 298 16.69 14.42 -3.14
C GLY A 298 17.91 13.51 -3.17
N SER A 299 17.82 12.44 -3.95
CA SER A 299 18.82 12.10 -4.98
C SER A 299 18.29 10.86 -5.69
N SER A 300 17.57 11.10 -6.78
CA SER A 300 17.49 10.15 -7.87
C SER A 300 18.91 9.67 -8.18
N ARG A 301 19.15 8.37 -7.97
CA ARG A 301 20.18 7.62 -8.67
C ARG A 301 19.46 6.63 -9.57
#